data_AF-A0AB94IGM5-F1
#
_entry.id   AF-A0AB94IGM5-F1
#
_cell.length_a   1.000
_cell.length_b   1.000
_cell.length_c   1.000
_cell.angle_alpha   90.00
_cell.angle_beta   90.00
_cell.angle_gamma   90.00
#
_symmetry.space_group_name_H-M   'P 1'
#
loop_
_entity.id
_entity.type
_entity.pdbx_description
1 polymer ?
#
loop_
_entity_poly.entity_id
_entity_poly.type
_entity_poly.pdbx_seq_one_letter_code
_entity_poly.pdbx_strand_id
1 'polypeptide(L)' 'MNTKKLILEKILYCEEWLKKLMNQNKMEKVIVGMEPTGHYWLNLAHFLKEQNIKFVVVNPIGSRSLKFQLVILDQILS' A
#
# COMPACT_ATOMS: atom_id res chain seq x y z
N MET A 1 21.14 -14.85 1.04
CA MET A 1 20.54 -13.51 0.85
C MET A 1 19.60 -13.25 2.02
N ASN A 2 19.85 -12.21 2.82
CA ASN A 2 19.11 -11.99 4.09
C ASN A 2 17.67 -11.56 3.83
N THR A 3 16.71 -12.16 4.55
CA THR A 3 15.27 -11.84 4.48
C THR A 3 14.96 -10.35 4.63
N LYS A 4 15.75 -9.64 5.45
CA LYS A 4 15.66 -8.18 5.62
C LYS A 4 15.93 -7.42 4.32
N LYS A 5 16.93 -7.84 3.54
CA LYS A 5 17.29 -7.20 2.26
C LYS A 5 16.17 -7.33 1.24
N LEU A 6 15.58 -8.52 1.13
CA LEU A 6 14.47 -8.79 0.21
C LEU A 6 13.22 -7.98 0.55
N ILE A 7 12.93 -7.77 1.85
CA ILE A 7 11.80 -6.95 2.29
C ILE A 7 12.01 -5.48 1.90
N LEU A 8 13.22 -4.95 2.11
CA LEU A 8 13.55 -3.57 1.74
C LEU A 8 13.43 -3.35 0.23
N GLU A 9 13.95 -4.26 -0.59
CA GLU A 9 13.83 -4.19 -2.06
C GLU A 9 12.37 -4.18 -2.52
N LYS A 10 11.51 -5.02 -1.91
CA LYS A 10 10.07 -5.04 -2.22
C LYS A 10 9.35 -3.76 -1.81
N ILE A 11 9.75 -3.17 -0.69
CA ILE A 11 9.19 -1.91 -0.18
C ILE A 11 9.53 -0.75 -1.13
N LEU A 12 10.80 -0.63 -1.53
CA LEU A 12 11.25 0.41 -2.46
C LEU A 12 10.53 0.31 -3.80
N TYR A 13 10.38 -0.91 -4.33
CA TYR A 13 9.62 -1.15 -5.55
C TYR A 13 8.17 -0.67 -5.44
N CYS A 14 7.53 -0.88 -4.28
CA CYS A 14 6.16 -0.43 -4.03
C CYS A 14 6.05 1.11 -4.08
N GLU A 15 7.03 1.81 -3.50
CA GLU A 15 7.07 3.28 -3.51
C GLU A 15 7.23 3.86 -4.92
N GLU A 16 8.17 3.32 -5.71
CA GLU A 16 8.38 3.75 -7.09
C GLU A 16 7.13 3.52 -7.95
N TRP A 17 6.50 2.35 -7.78
CA TRP A 17 5.27 2.00 -8.48
C TRP A 17 4.12 2.95 -8.11
N LEU A 18 3.95 3.26 -6.82
CA LEU A 18 2.94 4.23 -6.34
C LEU A 18 3.16 5.62 -6.94
N LYS A 19 4.39 6.14 -6.90
CA LYS A 19 4.73 7.46 -7.47
C LYS A 19 4.45 7.51 -8.97
N LYS A 20 4.82 6.46 -9.71
CA LYS A 20 4.55 6.36 -11.14
C LYS A 20 3.06 6.41 -11.43
N LEU A 21 2.27 5.66 -10.67
CA LEU A 21 0.83 5.60 -10.87
C LEU A 21 0.14 6.92 -10.51
N MET A 22 0.54 7.57 -9.41
CA MET A 22 0.04 8.90 -9.05
C MET A 22 0.31 9.92 -10.16
N ASN A 23 1.54 9.94 -10.70
CA ASN A 23 1.89 10.85 -11.79
C ASN A 23 1.10 10.58 -13.07
N GLN A 24 0.92 9.31 -13.44
CA GLN A 24 0.13 8.92 -14.62
C GLN A 24 -1.33 9.34 -14.53
N ASN A 25 -1.90 9.34 -13.32
CA ASN A 25 -3.31 9.64 -13.09
C ASN A 25 -3.53 11.07 -12.55
N LYS A 26 -2.48 11.90 -12.45
CA LYS A 26 -2.52 13.26 -11.87
C LYS A 26 -3.12 13.29 -10.46
N MET A 27 -2.82 12.28 -9.66
CA MET A 27 -3.29 12.18 -8.28
C MET A 27 -2.32 12.87 -7.34
N GLU A 28 -2.84 13.71 -6.45
CA GLU A 28 -2.03 14.40 -5.44
C GLU A 28 -1.86 13.55 -4.16
N LYS A 29 -2.81 12.65 -3.90
CA LYS A 29 -2.85 11.85 -2.69
C LYS A 29 -3.17 10.40 -3.04
N VAL A 30 -2.62 9.49 -2.24
CA VAL A 30 -2.92 8.06 -2.32
C VAL A 30 -3.29 7.55 -0.94
N ILE A 31 -4.33 6.71 -0.89
CA ILE A 31 -4.66 5.90 0.27
C ILE A 31 -4.43 4.45 -0.12
N VAL A 32 -3.70 3.70 0.71
CA VAL A 32 -3.44 2.27 0.48
C VAL A 32 -4.41 1.43 1.30
N GLY A 33 -5.30 0.70 0.62
CA GLY A 33 -6.09 -0.37 1.26
C GLY A 33 -5.26 -1.65 1.40
N MET A 34 -5.22 -2.24 2.60
CA MET A 34 -4.61 -3.54 2.83
C MET A 34 -5.49 -4.45 3.68
N GLU A 35 -5.61 -5.71 3.28
CA GLU A 35 -6.17 -6.75 4.13
C GLU A 35 -5.07 -7.24 5.10
N PRO A 36 -5.35 -7.38 6.41
CA PRO A 36 -4.34 -7.80 7.38
C PRO A 36 -4.11 -9.33 7.32
N THR A 37 -3.74 -9.86 6.15
CA THR A 37 -3.47 -11.28 5.94
C THR A 37 -1.96 -11.56 5.95
N GLY A 38 -1.51 -12.41 6.88
CA GLY A 38 -0.09 -12.81 7.04
C GLY A 38 0.70 -11.93 8.02
N HIS A 39 2.03 -12.13 8.11
CA HIS A 39 2.90 -11.37 9.04
C HIS A 39 3.58 -10.15 8.40
N TYR A 40 3.42 -9.95 7.10
CA TYR A 40 4.09 -8.87 6.36
C TYR A 40 3.33 -7.55 6.36
N TRP A 41 2.02 -7.55 6.67
CA TRP A 41 1.20 -6.33 6.63
C TRP A 41 1.67 -5.28 7.65
N LEU A 42 2.17 -5.71 8.81
CA LEU A 42 2.66 -4.79 9.84
C LEU A 42 3.89 -4.02 9.34
N ASN A 43 4.83 -4.72 8.70
CA ASN A 43 6.03 -4.08 8.14
C ASN A 43 5.66 -3.09 7.04
N LEU A 44 4.66 -3.41 6.20
CA LEU A 44 4.17 -2.51 5.17
C LEU A 44 3.45 -1.29 5.76
N ALA A 45 2.60 -1.49 6.77
CA ALA A 45 1.90 -0.42 7.47
C ALA A 45 2.88 0.56 8.14
N HIS A 46 3.94 0.03 8.78
CA HIS A 46 5.02 0.82 9.35
C HIS A 46 5.72 1.66 8.27
N PHE A 47 6.09 1.04 7.15
CA PHE A 47 6.71 1.75 6.03
C PHE A 47 5.82 2.88 5.48
N LEU A 48 4.54 2.61 5.22
CA LEU A 48 3.62 3.62 4.70
C LEU A 48 3.47 4.79 5.69
N LYS A 49 3.44 4.50 7.00
CA LYS A 49 3.43 5.51 8.05
C LYS A 49 4.69 6.37 8.03
N GLU A 50 5.88 5.79 7.86
CA GLU A 50 7.14 6.52 7.75
C GLU A 50 7.19 7.43 6.51
N GLN A 51 6.58 7.01 5.40
CA GLN A 51 6.45 7.80 4.17
C GLN A 51 5.27 8.80 4.20
N ASN A 52 4.57 8.92 5.33
CA ASN A 52 3.37 9.76 5.49
C ASN A 52 2.24 9.43 4.48
N ILE A 53 2.18 8.17 4.02
CA ILE A 53 1.14 7.65 3.13
C ILE A 53 -0.02 7.14 3.99
N LYS A 54 -1.23 7.64 3.73
CA LYS A 54 -2.43 7.17 4.41
C LYS A 54 -2.73 5.72 4.00
N PHE A 55 -3.11 4.89 4.95
CA PHE A 55 -3.54 3.53 4.67
C PHE A 55 -4.76 3.14 5.51
N VAL A 56 -5.54 2.20 5.01
CA VAL A 56 -6.70 1.65 5.69
C VAL A 56 -6.58 0.13 5.75
N VAL A 57 -6.85 -0.44 6.92
CA VAL A 57 -6.93 -1.89 7.09
C VAL A 57 -8.36 -2.31 6.76
N VAL A 58 -8.51 -3.09 5.69
CA VAL A 58 -9.81 -3.60 5.26
C VAL A 58 -10.04 -4.94 5.95
N ASN A 59 -11.10 -5.02 6.75
CA ASN A 59 -11.54 -6.27 7.36
C ASN A 59 -12.28 -7.11 6.30
N PRO A 60 -11.89 -8.36 6.01
CA PRO A 60 -12.56 -9.20 5.03
C PRO A 60 -13.91 -9.69 5.56
N ILE A 61 -14.94 -8.85 5.52
CA ILE A 61 -16.31 -9.27 5.81
C ILE A 61 -16.99 -9.61 4.49
N GLY A 62 -17.20 -10.91 4.24
CA GLY A 62 -18.11 -11.40 3.19
C GLY A 62 -17.47 -11.65 1.82
N SER A 63 -16.87 -12.84 1.67
CA SER A 63 -16.72 -13.59 0.40
C SER A 63 -16.60 -12.78 -0.89
N ARG A 64 -15.42 -12.19 -1.10
CA ARG A 64 -14.79 -12.11 -2.42
C ARG A 64 -13.30 -11.97 -2.18
N SER A 65 -12.55 -13.03 -2.46
CA SER A 65 -11.10 -13.10 -2.26
C SER A 65 -10.38 -12.06 -3.13
N LEU A 66 -10.32 -10.83 -2.64
CA LEU A 66 -9.57 -9.75 -3.23
C LEU A 66 -8.14 -9.84 -2.71
N LYS A 67 -7.39 -10.75 -3.35
CA LYS A 67 -5.92 -10.79 -3.28
C LYS A 67 -5.40 -9.36 -3.45
N PHE A 68 -4.80 -8.80 -2.41
CA PHE A 68 -4.12 -7.50 -2.42
C PHE A 68 -4.75 -6.48 -3.38
N GLN A 69 -5.99 -6.08 -3.15
CA GLN A 69 -6.52 -4.93 -3.88
C GLN A 69 -5.99 -3.68 -3.23
N LEU A 70 -4.89 -3.18 -3.77
CA LEU A 70 -4.45 -1.81 -3.53
C LEU A 70 -5.52 -0.90 -4.17
N VAL A 71 -6.50 -0.49 -3.37
CA VAL A 71 -7.55 0.44 -3.82
C VAL A 71 -6.97 1.84 -3.75
N ILE A 72 -6.78 2.45 -4.92
CA ILE A 72 -6.26 3.80 -5.06
C ILE A 72 -7.46 4.73 -5.09
N LEU A 73 -7.74 5.36 -3.95
CA LEU A 73 -8.74 6.44 -3.88
C LEU A 73 -8.03 7.77 -4.02
N ASP A 74 -8.38 8.51 -5.07
CA ASP A 74 -8.05 9.92 -5.16
C ASP A 74 -8.93 10.66 -4.16
N GLN A 75 -8.34 11.30 -3.15
CA GLN A 75 -9.09 12.29 -2.38
C GLN A 75 -9.17 13.57 -3.23
N ILE A 76 -10.10 13.60 -4.19
CA ILE A 76 -10.60 14.87 -4.72
C ILE A 76 -11.45 15.48 -3.62
N LEU A 77 -10.81 16.21 -2.71
CA LEU A 77 -11.48 17.18 -1.87
C LEU A 77 -10.61 18.44 -1.85
N SER A 78 -11.14 19.43 -2.57
CA SER A 78 -10.83 20.87 -2.61
C SER A 78 -10.51 21.46 -1.25
#